data_AF-A0A5B6ZY81-F1
#
_entry.id   AF-A0A5B6ZY81-F1
#
_cell.length_a   1.000
_cell.length_b   1.000
_cell.length_c   1.000
_cell.angle_alpha   90.00
_cell.angle_beta   90.00
_cell.angle_gamma   90.00
#
_symmetry.space_group_name_H-M   'P 1'
#
loop_
_entity.id
_entity.type
_entity.pdbx_description
1 polymer ?
#
loop_
_entity_poly.entity_id
_entity_poly.type
_entity_poly.pdbx_seq_one_letter_code
_entity_poly.pdbx_strand_id
1 'polypeptide(L)'
;RSGIDPLTVSLYQMDMDRTLFLLRSYLRIRLQKIEKHMFCIQKTTELWNRLSKQEQKFAKRCIEDIQQHFEQSVLSKLPDRYKSHLKQSVISEEDDMGNLIFT
;
A
#
# COMPACT_ATOMS: atom_id res chain seq x y z
N ARG A 1 6.09 -48.58 11.80
CA ARG A 1 4.80 -47.85 11.82
C ARG A 1 5.10 -46.44 12.35
N SER A 2 5.64 -45.57 11.49
CA SER A 2 5.82 -44.14 11.81
C SER A 2 4.59 -43.42 11.28
N GLY A 3 3.50 -43.50 12.04
CA GLY A 3 2.28 -42.78 11.73
C GLY A 3 2.33 -41.46 12.46
N ILE A 4 2.51 -40.36 11.73
CA ILE A 4 2.41 -39.01 12.32
C ILE A 4 1.01 -38.90 12.93
N ASP A 5 0.96 -38.56 14.20
CA ASP A 5 -0.30 -38.46 14.94
C ASP A 5 -1.21 -37.38 14.31
N PRO A 6 -2.50 -37.67 14.04
CA PRO A 6 -3.41 -36.72 13.40
C PRO A 6 -3.59 -35.41 14.17
N LEU A 7 -3.46 -35.41 15.50
CA LEU A 7 -3.55 -34.19 16.30
C LEU A 7 -2.31 -33.32 16.08
N THR A 8 -1.14 -33.93 15.97
CA THR A 8 0.11 -33.25 15.63
C THR A 8 0.01 -32.53 14.28
N VAL A 9 -0.54 -33.19 13.25
CA VAL A 9 -0.78 -32.55 11.94
C VAL A 9 -1.75 -31.37 12.05
N SER A 10 -2.85 -31.56 12.79
CA SER A 10 -3.86 -30.53 12.98
C SER A 10 -3.33 -29.30 13.73
N LEU A 11 -2.46 -29.53 14.72
CA LEU A 11 -1.82 -28.45 15.47
C LEU A 11 -0.91 -27.60 14.57
N TYR A 12 -0.08 -28.23 13.74
CA TYR A 12 0.75 -27.51 12.78
C TYR A 12 -0.09 -26.75 11.75
N GLN A 13 -1.18 -27.33 11.27
CA GLN A 13 -2.06 -26.65 10.32
C GLN A 13 -2.66 -25.38 10.94
N MET A 14 -3.13 -25.45 12.19
CA MET A 14 -3.68 -24.30 12.90
C MET A 14 -2.64 -23.18 13.11
N ASP A 15 -1.40 -23.53 13.45
CA ASP A 15 -0.31 -22.55 13.59
C ASP A 15 0.06 -21.89 12.26
N MET A 16 0.06 -22.67 11.18
CA MET A 16 0.26 -22.17 9.82
C MET A 16 -0.86 -21.20 9.42
N ASP A 17 -2.12 -21.57 9.69
CA ASP A 17 -3.28 -20.72 9.38
C ASP A 17 -3.23 -19.39 10.16
N ARG A 18 -2.86 -19.43 11.44
CA ARG A 18 -2.68 -18.23 12.26
C ARG A 18 -1.55 -17.33 11.73
N THR A 19 -0.39 -17.91 11.42
CA THR A 19 0.76 -17.17 10.90
C THR A 19 0.44 -16.55 9.54
N LEU A 20 -0.25 -17.29 8.68
CA LEU A 20 -0.64 -16.86 7.36
C LEU A 20 -1.70 -15.75 7.42
N PHE A 21 -2.64 -15.84 8.35
CA PHE A 21 -3.60 -14.76 8.63
C PHE A 21 -2.88 -13.47 9.01
N LEU A 22 -1.97 -13.52 9.98
CA LEU A 22 -1.22 -12.35 10.44
C LEU A 22 -0.39 -11.73 9.30
N LEU A 23 0.35 -12.56 8.55
CA LEU A 23 1.17 -12.10 7.44
C LEU A 23 0.31 -11.45 6.34
N ARG A 24 -0.80 -12.09 5.94
CA ARG A 24 -1.71 -11.53 4.94
C ARG A 24 -2.36 -10.23 5.42
N SER A 25 -2.76 -10.16 6.69
CA SER A 25 -3.33 -8.94 7.29
C SER A 25 -2.32 -7.80 7.23
N TYR A 26 -1.10 -8.04 7.72
CA TYR A 26 0.00 -7.06 7.68
C TYR A 26 0.28 -6.54 6.27
N LEU A 27 0.43 -7.45 5.30
CA LEU A 27 0.70 -7.08 3.91
C LEU A 27 -0.44 -6.28 3.28
N ARG A 28 -1.71 -6.65 3.54
CA ARG A 28 -2.86 -5.88 3.02
C ARG A 28 -2.89 -4.47 3.58
N ILE A 29 -2.69 -4.29 4.89
CA ILE A 29 -2.65 -2.97 5.52
C ILE A 29 -1.50 -2.13 4.95
N ARG A 30 -0.33 -2.74 4.70
CA ARG A 30 0.79 -2.04 4.07
C ARG A 30 0.47 -1.56 2.67
N LEU A 31 -0.14 -2.41 1.83
CA LEU A 31 -0.54 -2.01 0.48
C LEU A 31 -1.57 -0.87 0.51
N GLN A 32 -2.55 -0.91 1.43
CA GLN A 32 -3.51 0.19 1.61
C GLN A 32 -2.83 1.50 2.01
N LYS A 33 -1.83 1.45 2.91
CA LYS A 33 -1.04 2.64 3.27
C LYS A 33 -0.24 3.19 2.09
N ILE A 34 0.38 2.30 1.30
CA ILE A 34 1.13 2.70 0.10
C ILE A 34 0.21 3.38 -0.91
N GLU A 35 -0.97 2.80 -1.17
CA GLU A 35 -1.97 3.37 -2.07
C GLU A 35 -2.44 4.76 -1.60
N LYS A 36 -2.74 4.91 -0.29
CA LYS A 36 -3.15 6.20 0.30
C LYS A 36 -2.06 7.27 0.19
N HIS A 37 -0.79 6.91 0.39
CA HIS A 37 0.33 7.85 0.47
C HIS A 37 1.25 7.84 -0.76
N MET A 38 0.80 7.30 -1.90
CA MET A 38 1.63 7.05 -3.09
C MET A 38 2.39 8.27 -3.60
N PHE A 39 1.76 9.46 -3.61
CA PHE A 39 2.41 10.70 -4.08
C PHE A 39 3.44 11.24 -3.10
N CYS A 40 3.27 11.03 -1.79
CA CYS A 40 4.26 11.40 -0.77
C CYS A 40 5.48 10.48 -0.87
N ILE A 41 5.25 9.18 -0.97
CA ILE A 41 6.29 8.16 -1.14
C ILE A 41 7.10 8.41 -2.43
N GLN A 42 6.45 8.82 -3.52
CA GLN A 42 7.12 9.12 -4.79
C GLN A 42 8.06 10.34 -4.70
N LYS A 43 7.71 11.35 -3.90
CA LYS A 43 8.51 12.58 -3.74
C LYS A 43 9.74 12.38 -2.86
N THR A 44 9.67 11.46 -1.89
CA THR A 44 10.71 11.27 -0.87
C THR A 44 11.48 9.98 -1.10
N THR A 45 12.73 10.09 -1.58
CA THR A 45 13.61 8.94 -1.87
C THR A 45 13.81 8.02 -0.67
N GLU A 46 13.87 8.57 0.55
CA GLU A 46 14.01 7.77 1.77
C GLU A 46 12.80 6.83 1.97
N LEU A 47 11.58 7.35 1.81
CA LEU A 47 10.37 6.54 1.93
C LEU A 47 10.32 5.49 0.83
N TRP A 48 10.69 5.84 -0.40
CA TRP A 48 10.75 4.89 -1.53
C TRP A 48 11.67 3.70 -1.23
N ASN A 49 12.83 3.96 -0.61
CA ASN A 49 13.81 2.92 -0.26
C ASN A 49 13.36 1.98 0.87
N ARG A 50 12.35 2.37 1.66
CA ARG A 50 11.75 1.50 2.70
C ARG A 50 10.80 0.45 2.12
N LEU A 51 10.36 0.60 0.87
CA LEU A 51 9.48 -0.36 0.21
C LEU A 51 10.28 -1.53 -0.33
N SER A 52 9.73 -2.74 -0.22
CA SER A 52 10.23 -3.91 -0.94
C SER A 52 10.10 -3.71 -2.45
N LYS A 53 10.84 -4.51 -3.24
CA LYS A 53 10.82 -4.42 -4.71
C LYS A 53 9.41 -4.62 -5.30
N GLN A 54 8.63 -5.52 -4.70
CA GLN A 54 7.25 -5.80 -5.10
C GLN A 54 6.33 -4.63 -4.76
N GLU A 55 6.49 -4.04 -3.57
CA GLU A 55 5.74 -2.85 -3.16
C GLU A 55 6.07 -1.63 -4.02
N GLN A 56 7.34 -1.44 -4.41
CA GLN A 56 7.73 -0.37 -5.34
C GLN A 56 7.06 -0.54 -6.71
N LYS A 57 7.01 -1.77 -7.23
CA LYS A 57 6.31 -2.07 -8.49
C LYS A 57 4.81 -1.79 -8.38
N PHE A 58 4.19 -2.15 -7.25
CA PHE A 58 2.79 -1.86 -6.96
C PHE A 58 2.55 -0.34 -6.90
N ALA A 59 3.34 0.39 -6.12
CA ALA A 59 3.22 1.84 -5.97
C ALA A 59 3.34 2.57 -7.31
N LYS A 60 4.33 2.19 -8.13
CA LYS A 60 4.52 2.76 -9.46
C LYS A 60 3.28 2.56 -10.34
N ARG A 61 2.72 1.35 -10.36
CA ARG A 61 1.53 1.04 -11.14
C ARG A 61 0.31 1.82 -10.66
N CYS A 62 0.07 1.90 -9.35
CA CYS A 62 -1.03 2.70 -8.79
C CYS A 62 -0.93 4.18 -9.19
N ILE A 63 0.28 4.75 -9.18
CA ILE A 63 0.50 6.14 -9.60
C ILE A 63 0.17 6.31 -11.08
N GLU A 64 0.65 5.41 -11.94
CA GLU A 64 0.37 5.42 -13.38
C GLU A 64 -1.14 5.29 -13.67
N ASP A 65 -1.82 4.35 -13.01
CA ASP A 65 -3.25 4.11 -13.16
C ASP A 65 -4.07 5.35 -12.75
N ILE A 66 -3.72 5.99 -11.64
CA ILE A 66 -4.40 7.19 -11.14
C ILE A 66 -4.12 8.40 -12.03
N GLN A 67 -2.89 8.58 -12.50
CA GLN A 67 -2.54 9.63 -13.45
C GLN A 67 -3.36 9.50 -14.74
N GLN A 68 -3.42 8.29 -15.30
CA GLN A 68 -4.20 8.02 -16.51
C GLN A 68 -5.69 8.29 -16.28
N HIS A 69 -6.24 7.84 -15.16
CA HIS A 69 -7.64 8.06 -14.81
C HIS A 69 -7.99 9.56 -14.70
N PHE A 70 -7.14 10.35 -14.04
CA PHE A 70 -7.37 11.79 -13.93
C PHE A 70 -7.23 12.51 -15.28
N GLU A 71 -6.26 12.12 -16.10
CA GLU A 71 -6.06 12.69 -17.43
C GLU A 71 -7.31 12.51 -18.30
N GLN A 72 -7.84 11.30 -18.35
CA GLN A 72 -9.00 10.95 -19.16
C GLN A 72 -10.30 11.57 -18.62
N SER A 73 -10.48 11.61 -17.30
CA SER A 73 -11.75 12.02 -16.70
C SER A 73 -11.91 13.54 -16.65
N VAL A 74 -10.85 14.24 -16.22
CA VAL A 74 -10.93 15.65 -15.80
C VAL A 74 -9.86 16.51 -16.46
N LEU A 75 -8.58 16.15 -16.37
CA LEU A 75 -7.48 17.08 -16.67
C LEU A 75 -7.43 17.47 -18.15
N SER A 76 -7.72 16.54 -19.07
CA SER A 76 -7.80 16.84 -20.50
C SER A 76 -8.84 17.91 -20.86
N LYS A 77 -9.85 18.11 -20.01
CA LYS A 77 -10.94 19.09 -20.20
C LYS A 77 -10.67 20.42 -19.51
N LEU A 78 -9.63 20.51 -18.68
CA LEU A 78 -9.30 21.73 -17.94
C LEU A 78 -8.37 22.66 -18.73
N PRO A 79 -8.41 23.98 -18.48
CA PRO A 79 -7.44 24.92 -19.03
C PRO A 79 -6.00 24.56 -18.62
N ASP A 80 -5.01 24.87 -19.45
CA ASP A 80 -3.62 24.40 -19.32
C ASP A 80 -2.98 24.64 -17.94
N ARG A 81 -3.40 25.68 -17.22
CA ARG A 81 -2.90 26.00 -15.87
C ARG A 81 -3.29 24.98 -14.80
N TYR A 82 -4.33 24.18 -15.04
CA TYR A 82 -4.91 23.22 -14.09
C TYR A 82 -4.72 21.75 -14.47
N LYS A 83 -3.99 21.44 -15.55
CA LYS A 83 -3.80 20.07 -16.05
C LYS A 83 -2.86 19.19 -15.22
N SER A 84 -2.17 19.73 -14.21
CA SER A 84 -1.14 18.99 -13.49
C SER A 84 -1.69 18.19 -12.30
N HIS A 85 -1.65 16.86 -12.38
CA HIS A 85 -2.02 15.93 -11.31
C HIS A 85 -1.18 16.10 -10.02
N LEU A 86 0.10 16.50 -10.13
CA LEU A 86 0.99 16.69 -8.98
C LEU A 86 0.59 17.85 -8.06
N LYS A 87 -0.12 18.87 -8.58
CA LYS A 87 -0.59 20.00 -7.77
C LYS A 87 -1.81 19.64 -6.92
N GLN A 88 -2.62 18.69 -7.36
CA GLN A 88 -3.75 18.17 -6.56
C GLN A 88 -3.27 17.26 -5.42
N SER A 89 -2.09 16.64 -5.56
CA SER A 89 -1.50 15.81 -4.51
C SER A 89 -1.09 16.59 -3.25
N VAL A 90 -0.99 17.91 -3.33
CA VAL A 90 -0.64 18.79 -2.19
C VAL A 90 -1.80 18.88 -1.18
N ILE A 91 -2.99 18.41 -1.55
CA ILE A 91 -4.18 18.33 -0.69
C ILE A 91 -4.24 16.97 0.05
N SER A 92 -3.35 16.03 -0.28
CA SER A 92 -3.35 14.71 0.36
C SER A 92 -2.73 14.81 1.75
N GLU A 93 -3.60 14.72 2.75
CA GLU A 93 -3.39 14.62 4.21
C GLU A 93 -1.94 14.77 4.67
N GLU A 94 -1.68 15.93 5.29
CA GLU A 94 -0.53 16.17 6.15
C GLU A 94 -0.31 14.97 7.08
N ASP A 95 0.97 14.65 7.28
CA ASP A 95 1.45 13.61 8.18
C ASP A 95 0.77 13.76 9.55
N ASP A 96 -0.27 12.95 9.78
CA ASP A 96 -1.13 12.95 10.97
C ASP A 96 -0.41 12.28 12.14
N MET A 97 0.79 12.79 12.44
CA MET A 97 1.64 12.43 13.59
C MET A 97 0.98 12.79 14.93
N GLY A 98 -0.22 13.40 14.90
CA GLY A 98 -1.07 13.66 16.05
C GLY A 98 -2.04 12.54 16.39
N ASN A 99 -2.09 11.45 15.61
CA ASN A 99 -2.95 10.32 15.96
C ASN A 99 -2.53 9.72 17.30
N LEU A 100 -3.46 9.72 18.25
CA LEU A 100 -3.28 9.11 19.55
C LEU A 100 -3.13 7.60 19.36
N ILE A 101 -1.89 7.12 19.35
CA ILE A 101 -1.61 5.69 19.41
C ILE A 101 -1.81 5.30 20.88
N PHE A 102 -2.56 4.23 21.15
CA PHE A 102 -2.58 3.64 22.48
C PHE A 102 -1.15 3.17 22.80
N THR A 103 -0.42 3.97 23.57
CA THR A 103 0.89 3.64 24.14
C THR A 103 0.73 2.84 25.42
#